data_AF-A0A1I3LRL0-F1
#
_entry.id   AF-A0A1I3LRL0-F1
#
_cell.length_a   1.000
_cell.length_b   1.000
_cell.length_c   1.000
_cell.angle_alpha   90.00
_cell.angle_beta   90.00
_cell.angle_gamma   90.00
#
_symmetry.space_group_name_H-M   'P 1'
#
loop_
_entity.id
_entity.type
_entity.pdbx_description
1 polymer ?
#
loop_
_entity_poly.entity_id
_entity_poly.type
_entity_poly.pdbx_seq_one_letter_code
_entity_poly.pdbx_strand_id
1 'polypeptide(L)'
;MNLEEAKQYISSVRWQYAKTYITAPHEYTVLDWKPETKQQMIDFADFILANGYKEQFYSKTYTVLQIGEYKYWTMAFPTDGTTLINRTFIDEERKAKIIKFVQTPAFKHVYKMSLEDVEKQMEKK
;
A
#
# COMPACT_ATOMS: atom_id res chain seq x y z
N MET A 1 8.07 3.30 17.93
CA MET A 1 9.29 2.75 17.29
C MET A 1 10.16 3.84 16.67
N ASN A 2 11.41 3.51 16.31
CA ASN A 2 12.35 4.33 15.53
C ASN A 2 12.50 3.82 14.08
N LEU A 3 13.31 4.51 13.26
CA LEU A 3 13.49 4.18 11.84
C LEU A 3 14.06 2.77 11.60
N GLU A 4 14.99 2.29 12.42
CA GLU A 4 15.60 0.97 12.24
C GLU A 4 14.61 -0.15 12.61
N GLU A 5 13.86 0.02 13.69
CA GLU A 5 12.76 -0.86 14.07
C GLU A 5 11.68 -0.92 12.97
N ALA A 6 11.37 0.22 12.35
CA ALA A 6 10.45 0.29 11.22
C ALA A 6 10.96 -0.51 10.02
N LYS A 7 12.24 -0.36 9.64
CA LYS A 7 12.86 -1.14 8.56
C LYS A 7 12.85 -2.64 8.86
N GLN A 8 13.12 -3.03 10.10
CA GLN A 8 13.04 -4.43 10.54
C GLN A 8 11.63 -4.97 10.35
N TYR A 9 10.60 -4.26 10.84
CA TYR A 9 9.20 -4.63 10.65
C TYR A 9 8.86 -4.81 9.16
N ILE A 10 9.18 -3.81 8.32
CA ILE A 10 8.93 -3.82 6.87
C ILE A 10 9.52 -5.06 6.20
N SER A 11 10.74 -5.44 6.58
CA SER A 11 11.43 -6.61 6.02
C SER A 11 10.90 -7.95 6.54
N SER A 12 10.23 -7.95 7.70
CA SER A 12 9.75 -9.15 8.39
C SER A 12 8.36 -9.63 7.95
N VAL A 13 7.63 -8.80 7.20
CA VAL A 13 6.24 -9.06 6.78
C VAL A 13 6.13 -9.28 5.27
N ARG A 14 5.12 -10.06 4.88
CA ARG A 14 4.76 -10.25 3.48
C ARG A 14 4.05 -9.01 2.93
N TRP A 15 4.37 -8.66 1.69
CA TRP A 15 3.67 -7.63 0.92
C TRP A 15 2.98 -8.25 -0.30
N GLN A 16 1.78 -7.77 -0.61
CA GLN A 16 0.96 -8.28 -1.69
C GLN A 16 0.43 -7.14 -2.53
N TYR A 17 0.58 -7.23 -3.86
CA TYR A 17 -0.05 -6.27 -4.78
C TYR A 17 -1.58 -6.30 -4.67
N ALA A 18 -2.18 -5.12 -4.53
CA ALA A 18 -3.62 -4.92 -4.57
C ALA A 18 -4.14 -4.99 -6.01
N LYS A 19 -5.19 -5.78 -6.23
CA LYS A 19 -5.86 -5.93 -7.54
C LYS A 19 -7.03 -4.96 -7.75
N THR A 20 -7.47 -4.31 -6.67
CA THR A 20 -8.74 -3.58 -6.61
C THR A 20 -8.63 -2.14 -7.13
N TYR A 21 -7.42 -1.60 -7.25
CA TYR A 21 -7.17 -0.22 -7.71
C TYR A 21 -5.97 -0.20 -8.66
N ILE A 22 -6.18 -0.64 -9.88
CA ILE A 22 -5.14 -0.76 -10.92
C ILE A 22 -4.50 0.59 -11.26
N THR A 23 -5.27 1.67 -11.19
CA THR A 23 -4.82 3.05 -11.47
C THR A 23 -3.94 3.64 -10.36
N ALA A 24 -3.94 3.04 -9.17
CA ALA A 24 -3.13 3.44 -8.02
C ALA A 24 -2.39 2.21 -7.49
N PRO A 25 -1.34 1.74 -8.19
CA PRO A 25 -0.66 0.50 -7.84
C PRO A 25 -0.07 0.61 -6.44
N HIS A 26 -0.50 -0.28 -5.56
CA HIS A 26 -0.01 -0.36 -4.20
C HIS A 26 0.08 -1.82 -3.76
N GLU A 27 0.87 -2.03 -2.72
CA GLU A 27 0.97 -3.27 -1.99
C GLU A 27 0.41 -3.09 -0.59
N TYR A 28 0.01 -4.19 0.03
CA TYR A 28 -0.45 -4.18 1.40
C TYR A 28 0.09 -5.38 2.17
N THR A 29 0.15 -5.22 3.49
CA THR A 29 0.34 -6.30 4.46
C THR A 29 -0.86 -6.32 5.40
N VAL A 30 -1.31 -7.50 5.80
CA VAL A 30 -2.40 -7.67 6.79
C VAL A 30 -1.94 -8.44 8.01
N LEU A 31 -2.51 -8.08 9.15
CA LEU A 31 -2.19 -8.68 10.44
C LEU A 31 -2.39 -10.20 10.45
N ASP A 32 -3.46 -10.69 9.79
CA ASP A 32 -3.82 -12.12 9.78
C ASP A 32 -2.73 -13.02 9.17
N TRP A 33 -1.84 -12.49 8.33
CA TRP A 33 -0.74 -13.27 7.77
C TRP A 33 0.38 -13.51 8.77
N LYS A 34 0.50 -12.65 9.79
CA LYS A 34 1.54 -12.72 10.81
C LYS A 34 1.07 -12.11 12.13
N PRO A 35 0.11 -12.74 12.83
CA PRO A 35 -0.55 -12.15 14.01
C PRO A 35 0.41 -11.78 15.14
N GLU A 36 1.55 -12.47 15.26
CA GLU A 36 2.59 -12.18 16.24
C GLU A 36 3.25 -10.80 16.05
N THR A 37 3.10 -10.19 14.87
CA THR A 37 3.60 -8.83 14.60
C THR A 37 2.61 -7.72 14.95
N LYS A 38 1.49 -8.02 15.62
CA LYS A 38 0.44 -7.05 15.95
C LYS A 38 0.98 -5.75 16.55
N GLN A 39 1.80 -5.86 17.60
CA GLN A 39 2.32 -4.67 18.26
C GLN A 39 3.23 -3.87 17.33
N GLN A 40 4.09 -4.53 16.56
CA GLN A 40 4.97 -3.85 15.60
C GLN A 40 4.18 -3.16 14.49
N MET A 41 3.06 -3.73 14.04
CA MET A 41 2.16 -3.11 13.06
C MET A 41 1.51 -1.85 13.65
N ILE A 42 1.00 -1.89 14.88
CA ILE A 42 0.42 -0.73 15.56
C ILE A 42 1.48 0.35 15.76
N ASP A 43 2.64 -0.02 16.29
CA ASP A 43 3.75 0.89 16.51
C ASP A 43 4.22 1.55 15.20
N PHE A 44 4.19 0.81 14.08
CA PHE A 44 4.53 1.35 12.76
C PHE A 44 3.45 2.27 12.22
N ALA A 45 2.17 1.97 12.45
CA ALA A 45 1.06 2.86 12.12
C ALA A 45 1.17 4.20 12.89
N ASP A 46 1.46 4.14 14.19
CA ASP A 46 1.73 5.34 15.00
C ASP A 46 2.94 6.11 14.48
N PHE A 47 4.01 5.40 14.11
CA PHE A 47 5.20 6.01 13.55
C PHE A 47 4.92 6.74 12.23
N ILE A 48 4.08 6.16 11.36
CA ILE A 48 3.60 6.80 10.13
C ILE A 48 2.83 8.08 10.46
N LEU A 49 1.87 8.03 11.40
CA LEU A 49 1.03 9.17 11.74
C LEU A 49 1.83 10.32 12.38
N ALA A 50 2.86 10.01 13.16
CA ALA A 50 3.68 10.99 13.86
C ALA A 50 4.76 11.64 12.97
N ASN A 51 5.32 10.89 12.01
CA ASN A 51 6.48 11.35 11.21
C ASN A 51 6.16 11.58 9.73
N GLY A 52 4.95 11.21 9.29
CA GLY A 52 4.52 11.40 7.92
C GLY A 52 4.09 12.83 7.61
N TYR A 53 3.94 13.11 6.32
CA TYR A 53 3.40 14.38 5.81
C TYR A 53 2.02 14.15 5.18
N LYS A 54 1.24 15.22 5.01
CA LYS A 54 -0.08 15.14 4.36
C LYS A 54 0.08 15.04 2.85
N GLU A 55 -0.50 14.01 2.25
CA GLU A 55 -0.54 13.81 0.81
C GLU A 55 -2.00 13.65 0.36
N GLN A 56 -2.39 14.38 -0.67
CA GLN A 56 -3.72 14.29 -1.25
C GLN A 56 -3.77 13.15 -2.26
N PHE A 57 -4.77 12.29 -2.11
CA PHE A 57 -5.10 11.22 -3.04
C PHE A 57 -6.57 11.34 -3.43
N TYR A 58 -6.82 11.80 -4.66
CA TYR A 58 -8.13 12.25 -5.13
C TYR A 58 -8.75 13.25 -4.14
N SER A 59 -9.95 12.96 -3.63
CA SER A 59 -10.67 13.81 -2.66
C SER A 59 -10.27 13.57 -1.20
N LYS A 60 -9.34 12.65 -0.93
CA LYS A 60 -8.94 12.28 0.43
C LYS A 60 -7.52 12.74 0.74
N THR A 61 -7.28 13.10 1.99
CA THR A 61 -5.93 13.43 2.49
C THR A 61 -5.48 12.33 3.44
N TYR A 62 -4.29 11.78 3.18
CA TYR A 62 -3.66 10.76 4.01
C TYR A 62 -2.40 11.31 4.68
N THR A 63 -2.05 10.76 5.84
CA THR A 63 -0.68 10.90 6.35
C THR A 63 0.16 9.80 5.73
N VAL A 64 1.26 10.20 5.08
CA VAL A 64 2.15 9.30 4.35
C VAL A 64 3.57 9.44 4.87
N LEU A 65 4.22 8.31 5.12
CA LEU A 65 5.62 8.26 5.53
C LEU A 65 6.47 7.69 4.39
N GLN A 66 7.61 8.34 4.09
CA GLN A 66 8.59 7.83 3.13
C GLN A 66 9.73 7.11 3.84
N ILE A 67 10.01 5.87 3.45
CA ILE A 67 11.19 5.10 3.88
C ILE A 67 11.77 4.39 2.66
N GLY A 68 13.01 4.73 2.30
CA GLY A 68 13.66 4.17 1.11
C GLY A 68 12.90 4.53 -0.17
N GLU A 69 12.60 3.52 -0.99
CA GLU A 69 11.88 3.69 -2.26
C GLU A 69 10.35 3.69 -2.12
N TYR A 70 9.81 3.60 -0.89
CA TYR A 70 8.38 3.41 -0.65
C TYR A 70 7.76 4.52 0.19
N LYS A 71 6.49 4.79 -0.11
CA LYS A 71 5.53 5.54 0.71
C LYS A 71 4.66 4.54 1.46
N TYR A 72 4.35 4.81 2.73
CA TYR A 72 3.54 3.98 3.61
C TYR A 72 2.38 4.77 4.19
N TRP A 73 1.20 4.14 4.30
CA TRP A 73 0.04 4.73 4.98
C TRP A 73 -0.83 3.66 5.65
N THR A 74 -1.50 4.07 6.73
CA THR A 74 -2.56 3.29 7.39
C THR A 74 -3.92 3.93 7.13
N MET A 75 -4.96 3.10 7.12
CA MET A 75 -6.36 3.56 7.06
C MET A 75 -7.00 3.66 8.45
N ALA A 76 -6.35 3.12 9.47
CA ALA A 76 -6.92 3.02 10.81
C ALA A 76 -6.73 4.32 11.60
N PHE A 77 -7.81 4.74 12.25
CA PHE A 77 -7.80 5.76 13.29
C PHE A 77 -8.96 5.45 14.25
N PRO A 78 -8.71 5.12 15.54
CA PRO A 78 -7.41 4.96 16.19
C PRO A 78 -6.55 3.80 15.63
N THR A 79 -5.25 3.81 15.93
CA THR A 79 -4.25 2.88 15.39
C THR A 79 -4.23 1.51 16.05
N ASP A 80 -4.83 1.36 17.24
CA ASP A 80 -5.02 0.08 17.94
C ASP A 80 -5.86 -0.94 17.13
N GLY A 81 -6.71 -0.43 16.22
CA GLY A 81 -7.47 -1.20 15.23
C GLY A 81 -6.74 -1.43 13.91
N THR A 82 -5.43 -1.14 13.80
CA THR A 82 -4.69 -1.35 12.55
C THR A 82 -4.58 -2.84 12.25
N THR A 83 -5.24 -3.27 11.17
CA THR A 83 -5.16 -4.63 10.63
C THR A 83 -4.48 -4.70 9.27
N LEU A 84 -4.20 -3.54 8.66
CA LEU A 84 -3.63 -3.42 7.33
C LEU A 84 -2.76 -2.17 7.20
N ILE A 85 -1.59 -2.32 6.57
CA ILE A 85 -0.73 -1.20 6.15
C ILE A 85 -0.50 -1.28 4.66
N ASN A 86 -0.61 -0.15 3.99
CA ASN A 86 -0.37 -0.02 2.56
C ASN A 86 1.01 0.57 2.28
N ARG A 87 1.56 0.25 1.11
CA ARG A 87 2.71 0.94 0.55
C ARG A 87 2.63 1.10 -0.96
N THR A 88 3.30 2.09 -1.51
CA THR A 88 3.52 2.26 -2.95
C THR A 88 4.92 2.79 -3.20
N PHE A 89 5.46 2.63 -4.41
CA PHE A 89 6.75 3.21 -4.76
C PHE A 89 6.71 4.74 -4.69
N ILE A 90 7.86 5.40 -4.52
CA ILE A 90 7.97 6.85 -4.69
C ILE A 90 8.11 7.18 -6.19
N ASP A 91 8.85 6.35 -6.92
CA ASP A 91 9.15 6.55 -8.33
C ASP A 91 7.91 6.40 -9.22
N GLU A 92 7.49 7.52 -9.80
CA GLU A 92 6.37 7.62 -10.74
C GLU A 92 6.64 6.89 -12.06
N GLU A 93 7.89 6.78 -12.51
CA GLU A 93 8.24 6.03 -13.71
C GLU A 93 8.04 4.53 -13.46
N ARG A 94 8.46 4.04 -12.29
CA ARG A 94 8.21 2.65 -11.86
C ARG A 94 6.72 2.37 -11.70
N LYS A 95 5.95 3.30 -11.12
CA LYS A 95 4.47 3.19 -11.08
C LYS A 95 3.87 3.13 -12.48
N ALA A 96 4.30 4.01 -13.39
CA ALA A 96 3.81 4.02 -14.77
C ALA A 96 4.13 2.72 -15.52
N LYS A 97 5.31 2.13 -15.28
CA LYS A 97 5.66 0.81 -15.83
C LYS A 97 4.75 -0.30 -15.28
N ILE A 98 4.44 -0.28 -13.98
CA ILE A 98 3.48 -1.22 -13.37
C ILE A 98 2.09 -1.01 -13.97
N ILE A 99 1.62 0.22 -14.09
CA ILE A 99 0.31 0.57 -14.71
C ILE A 99 0.24 0.06 -16.16
N LYS A 100 1.31 0.21 -16.95
CA LYS A 100 1.37 -0.34 -18.31
C LYS A 100 1.36 -1.87 -18.31
N PHE A 101 2.05 -2.51 -17.36
CA PHE A 101 2.11 -3.97 -17.25
C PHE A 101 0.75 -4.57 -16.87
N VAL A 102 0.04 -3.98 -15.90
CA VAL A 102 -1.28 -4.46 -15.45
C VAL A 102 -2.35 -4.34 -16.55
N GLN A 103 -2.12 -3.53 -17.58
CA GLN A 103 -2.98 -3.42 -18.75
C GLN A 103 -2.78 -4.54 -19.78
N THR A 104 -1.69 -5.32 -19.67
CA THR A 104 -1.34 -6.36 -20.64
C THR A 104 -2.24 -7.59 -20.55
N PRO A 105 -2.42 -8.35 -21.66
CA PRO A 105 -3.12 -9.64 -21.64
C PRO A 105 -2.51 -10.66 -20.65
N ALA A 106 -1.19 -10.60 -20.45
CA ALA A 106 -0.49 -11.49 -19.53
C ALA A 106 -0.93 -11.30 -18.06
N PHE A 107 -1.10 -10.05 -17.62
CA PHE A 107 -1.60 -9.76 -16.28
C PHE A 107 -3.04 -10.25 -16.08
N LYS A 108 -3.91 -10.01 -17.07
CA LYS A 108 -5.31 -10.47 -17.05
C LYS A 108 -5.41 -11.99 -16.92
N HIS A 109 -4.54 -12.72 -17.62
CA HIS A 109 -4.48 -14.18 -17.55
C HIS A 109 -4.01 -14.69 -16.17
N VAL A 110 -2.93 -14.12 -15.63
CA VAL A 110 -2.38 -14.52 -14.32
C VAL A 110 -3.37 -14.24 -13.18
N TYR A 111 -4.14 -13.16 -13.27
CA TYR A 111 -5.02 -12.70 -12.19
C TYR A 111 -6.51 -12.96 -12.39
N LYS A 112 -6.90 -13.60 -13.50
CA LYS A 112 -8.29 -13.94 -13.86
C LYS A 112 -9.26 -12.75 -13.79
N MET A 113 -8.84 -11.58 -14.25
CA MET A 113 -9.68 -10.36 -14.28
C MET A 113 -10.26 -10.13 -15.68
N SER A 114 -11.54 -9.75 -15.77
CA SER A 114 -12.20 -9.43 -17.05
C SER A 114 -11.80 -8.03 -17.56
N LEU A 115 -11.98 -7.77 -18.87
CA LEU A 115 -11.77 -6.46 -19.47
C LEU A 115 -12.69 -5.40 -18.84
N GLU A 116 -13.96 -5.74 -18.64
CA GLU A 116 -14.95 -4.85 -18.01
C GLU A 116 -14.57 -4.46 -16.58
N ASP A 117 -13.96 -5.35 -15.80
CA ASP A 117 -13.53 -5.05 -14.43
C ASP A 117 -12.40 -4.01 -14.41
N VAL A 118 -11.50 -4.06 -15.39
CA VAL A 118 -10.41 -3.10 -15.54
C VAL A 118 -10.97 -1.75 -16.00
N GLU A 119 -11.84 -1.75 -17.00
CA GLU A 119 -12.45 -0.54 -17.56
C GLU A 119 -13.31 0.20 -16.52
N LYS A 120 -14.16 -0.51 -15.77
CA LYS A 120 -14.95 0.06 -14.66
C LYS A 120 -14.09 0.69 -13.57
N GLN A 121 -12.88 0.17 -13.32
CA GLN A 121 -11.94 0.78 -12.37
C GLN A 121 -11.24 2.03 -12.94
N MET A 122 -11.10 2.13 -14.27
CA MET A 122 -10.50 3.28 -14.95
C MET A 122 -11.45 4.46 -15.09
N GLU A 123 -12.76 4.22 -15.12
CA GLU A 123 -13.80 5.25 -15.26
C GLU A 123 -14.17 5.96 -13.95
N LYS A 124 -13.86 5.39 -12.78
CA LYS A 124 -14.16 5.97 -11.45
C LYS A 124 -13.16 7.06 -11.01
N LYS A 125 -12.88 8.03 -11.90
CA LYS A 125 -12.07 9.23 -11.57
C LYS A 125 -12.79 10.17 -10.62
#